data_AF-A0A6I4W0P1-F1
#
_entry.id   AF-A0A6I4W0P1-F1
#
_cell.length_a   1.000
_cell.length_b   1.000
_cell.length_c   1.000
_cell.angle_alpha   90.00
_cell.angle_beta   90.00
_cell.angle_gamma   90.00
#
_symmetry.space_group_name_H-M   'P 1'
#
loop_
_entity.id
_entity.type
_entity.pdbx_description
1 polymer ?
#
loop_
_entity_poly.entity_id
_entity_poly.type
_entity_poly.pdbx_seq_one_letter_code
_entity_poly.pdbx_strand_id
1 'polypeptide(L)'
;MNIDLKCPSFAYFFGFIQADGSMSSESRGKKGRLTIEVNSNDKEILEQFHKIIPCTSTIYTRVRDTNYKKGYKSSVLRVYDHKFREQLIKLGMFYGKKSSLIYPPRSSYSEVDYFRGYIDGDGSLGLTSNGFPYISVVTSCEHIAHAYLNSFIRLLEN
;
A
#
# COMPACT_ATOMS: atom_id res chain seq x y z
N MET A 1 15.74 -13.53 -3.13
CA MET A 1 14.43 -12.95 -2.78
C MET A 1 14.03 -12.06 -3.93
N ASN A 2 12.89 -12.27 -4.57
CA ASN A 2 12.46 -11.43 -5.70
C ASN A 2 10.97 -11.12 -5.49
N ILE A 3 10.63 -9.84 -5.43
CA ILE A 3 9.23 -9.39 -5.45
C ILE A 3 8.84 -9.34 -6.92
N ASP A 4 7.87 -10.16 -7.33
CA ASP A 4 7.34 -10.17 -8.69
C ASP A 4 5.96 -9.53 -8.71
N LEU A 5 5.87 -8.32 -9.25
CA LEU A 5 4.61 -7.57 -9.34
C LEU A 5 3.68 -8.09 -10.44
N LYS A 6 4.06 -9.09 -11.23
CA LYS A 6 3.11 -9.83 -12.08
C LYS A 6 2.26 -10.80 -11.26
N CYS A 7 2.72 -11.19 -10.07
CA CYS A 7 1.93 -12.00 -9.15
C CYS A 7 0.83 -11.13 -8.50
N PRO A 8 -0.46 -11.51 -8.60
CA PRO A 8 -1.57 -10.73 -8.05
C PRO A 8 -1.40 -10.32 -6.59
N SER A 9 -0.96 -11.23 -5.73
CA SER A 9 -0.80 -10.95 -4.30
C SER A 9 0.30 -9.94 -3.99
N PHE A 10 1.40 -9.96 -4.75
CA PHE A 10 2.48 -8.97 -4.62
C PHE A 10 2.10 -7.63 -5.22
N ALA A 11 1.37 -7.60 -6.34
CA ALA A 11 0.85 -6.37 -6.94
C ALA A 11 -0.12 -5.68 -5.98
N TYR A 12 -1.08 -6.43 -5.43
CA TYR A 12 -2.02 -5.96 -4.42
C TYR A 12 -1.31 -5.41 -3.18
N PHE A 13 -0.39 -6.20 -2.61
CA PHE A 13 0.43 -5.75 -1.49
C PHE A 13 1.18 -4.45 -1.80
N PHE A 14 1.81 -4.35 -2.97
CA PHE A 14 2.59 -3.18 -3.35
C PHE A 14 1.71 -1.93 -3.49
N GLY A 15 0.54 -2.04 -4.12
CA GLY A 15 -0.44 -0.96 -4.20
C GLY A 15 -0.90 -0.49 -2.82
N PHE A 16 -1.24 -1.46 -1.94
CA PHE A 16 -1.68 -1.17 -0.58
C PHE A 16 -0.63 -0.41 0.24
N ILE A 17 0.62 -0.88 0.25
CA ILE A 17 1.67 -0.23 1.03
C ILE A 17 2.11 1.11 0.44
N GLN A 18 1.86 1.35 -0.84
CA GLN A 18 2.15 2.63 -1.47
C GLN A 18 1.11 3.69 -1.09
N ALA A 19 -0.14 3.27 -0.88
CA ALA A 19 -1.24 4.08 -0.37
C ALA A 19 -1.11 4.35 1.14
N ASP A 20 -1.10 3.30 1.97
CA ASP A 20 -1.22 3.43 3.44
C ASP A 20 0.00 2.91 4.23
N GLY A 21 1.03 2.42 3.53
CA GLY A 21 2.29 2.00 4.14
C GLY A 21 3.23 3.17 4.42
N SER A 22 4.14 2.98 5.38
CA SER A 22 5.20 3.95 5.67
C SER A 22 6.57 3.31 5.74
N MET A 23 7.53 3.92 5.05
CA MET A 23 8.92 3.49 5.06
C MET A 23 9.80 4.54 5.74
N SER A 24 10.61 4.09 6.70
CA SER A 24 11.60 4.93 7.39
C SER A 24 13.01 4.39 7.19
N SER A 25 13.98 5.29 7.02
CA SER A 25 15.41 5.01 7.03
C SER A 25 16.09 5.85 8.10
N GLU A 26 17.13 5.31 8.74
CA GLU A 26 18.02 6.11 9.60
C GLU A 26 19.20 6.61 8.76
N SER A 27 19.53 7.90 8.89
CA SER A 27 20.51 8.62 8.06
C SER A 27 21.95 8.08 8.14
N ARG A 28 22.26 7.20 9.10
CA ARG A 28 23.57 6.57 9.27
C ARG A 28 23.44 5.05 9.45
N GLY A 29 22.96 4.34 8.43
CA GLY A 29 23.08 2.89 8.35
C GLY A 29 22.01 2.17 7.53
N LYS A 30 22.03 0.83 7.59
CA LYS A 30 21.02 -0.05 6.97
C LYS A 30 19.73 -0.17 7.82
N LYS A 31 19.60 0.63 8.88
CA LYS A 31 18.47 0.59 9.80
C LYS A 31 17.25 1.30 9.20
N GLY A 32 16.08 0.77 9.49
CA GLY A 32 14.81 1.27 8.98
C GLY A 32 13.75 0.19 9.00
N ARG A 33 12.54 0.55 8.56
CA ARG A 33 11.39 -0.35 8.57
C ARG A 33 10.34 0.05 7.56
N LEU A 34 9.65 -0.95 7.02
CA LEU A 34 8.30 -0.81 6.49
C LEU A 34 7.34 -1.00 7.66
N THR A 35 6.33 -0.12 7.76
CA THR A 35 5.22 -0.23 8.71
C THR A 35 3.91 -0.12 7.96
N ILE A 36 2.98 -1.04 8.25
CA ILE A 36 1.59 -0.98 7.82
C ILE A 36 0.75 -1.01 9.09
N GLU A 37 -0.21 -0.10 9.23
CA GLU A 37 -1.06 -0.03 10.42
C GLU A 37 -2.51 0.12 10.00
N VAL A 38 -3.34 -0.86 10.37
CA VAL A 38 -4.77 -0.88 10.06
C VAL A 38 -5.60 -0.92 11.34
N ASN A 39 -6.90 -0.67 11.23
CA ASN A 39 -7.81 -0.94 12.33
C ASN A 39 -7.72 -2.42 12.74
N SER A 40 -7.84 -2.73 14.03
CA SER A 40 -7.73 -4.13 14.49
C SER A 40 -8.77 -5.07 13.88
N ASN A 41 -9.90 -4.56 13.38
CA ASN A 41 -10.89 -5.34 12.67
C ASN A 41 -10.39 -5.83 11.31
N ASP A 42 -9.43 -5.13 10.72
CA ASP A 42 -8.86 -5.44 9.40
C ASP A 42 -7.56 -6.25 9.53
N LYS A 43 -7.27 -6.82 10.70
CA LYS A 43 -6.01 -7.55 10.98
C LYS A 43 -5.70 -8.66 9.97
N GLU A 44 -6.73 -9.29 9.40
CA GLU A 44 -6.59 -10.37 8.43
C GLU A 44 -5.79 -9.95 7.19
N ILE A 45 -5.87 -8.68 6.77
CA ILE A 45 -5.07 -8.19 5.64
C ILE A 45 -3.57 -8.24 5.94
N LEU A 46 -3.19 -7.93 7.19
CA LEU A 46 -1.79 -8.01 7.62
C LEU A 46 -1.32 -9.47 7.69
N GLU A 47 -2.18 -10.40 8.07
CA GLU A 47 -1.87 -11.82 8.09
C GLU A 47 -1.65 -12.38 6.67
N GLN A 48 -2.43 -11.90 5.69
CA GLN A 48 -2.21 -12.21 4.27
C GLN A 48 -0.85 -11.66 3.80
N PHE A 49 -0.52 -10.41 4.13
CA PHE A 49 0.79 -9.82 3.81
C PHE A 49 1.93 -10.58 4.48
N HIS A 50 1.79 -10.95 5.75
CA HIS A 50 2.80 -11.71 6.48
C HIS A 50 3.14 -13.05 5.80
N LYS A 51 2.14 -13.74 5.22
CA LYS A 51 2.34 -15.01 4.50
C LYS A 51 3.13 -14.85 3.20
N ILE A 52 2.96 -13.74 2.49
CA ILE A 52 3.63 -13.52 1.20
C ILE A 52 4.97 -12.80 1.32
N ILE A 53 5.21 -12.06 2.40
CA ILE A 53 6.48 -11.36 2.62
C ILE A 53 7.59 -12.42 2.78
N PRO A 54 8.59 -12.44 1.89
CA PRO A 54 9.58 -13.52 1.84
C PRO A 54 10.68 -13.41 2.92
N CYS A 55 10.48 -12.58 3.94
CA CYS A 55 11.43 -12.32 5.03
C CYS A 55 10.70 -12.17 6.37
N THR A 56 11.47 -12.09 7.46
CA THR A 56 10.89 -11.91 8.79
C THR A 56 10.08 -10.61 8.87
N SER A 57 8.79 -10.78 9.16
CA SER A 57 7.88 -9.69 9.47
C SER A 57 7.16 -10.00 10.79
N THR A 58 6.74 -8.96 11.50
CA THR A 58 6.04 -9.11 12.79
C THR A 58 4.69 -8.42 12.73
N ILE A 59 3.67 -9.06 13.30
CA ILE A 59 2.35 -8.47 13.54
C ILE A 59 2.17 -8.31 15.04
N TYR A 60 1.74 -7.13 15.48
CA TYR A 60 1.33 -6.90 16.86
C TYR A 60 0.14 -5.96 16.91
N THR A 61 -0.56 -5.93 18.04
CA THR A 61 -1.67 -5.01 18.28
C THR A 61 -1.23 -3.92 19.24
N ARG A 62 -1.72 -2.69 19.04
CA ARG A 62 -1.54 -1.59 19.99
C ARG A 62 -2.85 -0.88 20.26
N VAL A 63 -2.94 -0.27 21.43
CA VAL A 63 -4.05 0.61 21.81
C VAL A 63 -3.47 1.99 22.05
N ARG A 64 -4.07 3.01 21.44
CA ARG A 64 -3.70 4.41 21.67
C ARG A 64 -4.93 5.29 21.70
N ASP A 65 -4.83 6.40 22.41
CA ASP A 65 -5.77 7.49 22.20
C ASP A 65 -5.37 8.25 20.93
N THR A 66 -6.37 8.59 20.12
CA THR A 66 -6.23 9.48 18.96
C THR A 66 -7.02 10.75 19.24
N ASN A 67 -6.75 11.81 18.47
CA ASN A 67 -7.52 13.06 18.55
C ASN A 67 -9.04 12.86 18.33
N TYR A 68 -9.44 11.74 17.71
CA TYR A 68 -10.82 11.44 17.34
C TYR A 68 -11.47 10.36 18.21
N LYS A 69 -10.68 9.47 18.82
CA LYS A 69 -11.18 8.29 19.54
C LYS A 69 -10.22 7.85 20.64
N LYS A 70 -10.73 7.72 21.87
CA LYS A 70 -10.03 7.06 22.97
C LYS A 70 -10.03 5.54 22.78
N GLY A 71 -8.94 4.89 23.16
CA GLY A 71 -8.80 3.43 23.06
C GLY A 71 -8.84 2.89 21.64
N TYR A 72 -8.36 3.66 20.65
CA TYR A 72 -8.24 3.16 19.28
C TYR A 72 -7.27 1.98 19.23
N LYS A 73 -7.79 0.82 18.81
CA LYS A 73 -7.05 -0.43 18.67
C LYS A 73 -6.66 -0.61 17.20
N SER A 74 -5.36 -0.77 16.97
CA SER A 74 -4.82 -1.04 15.64
C SER A 74 -3.94 -2.28 15.65
N SER A 75 -3.87 -2.92 14.49
CA SER A 75 -2.90 -3.97 14.21
C SER A 75 -1.80 -3.42 13.31
N VAL A 76 -0.56 -3.78 13.58
CA VAL A 76 0.62 -3.22 12.93
C VAL A 76 1.49 -4.35 12.42
N LEU A 77 1.84 -4.31 11.13
CA LEU A 77 2.86 -5.15 10.51
C LEU A 77 4.16 -4.35 10.37
N ARG A 78 5.30 -4.97 10.72
CA ARG A 78 6.63 -4.39 10.51
C ARG A 78 7.56 -5.33 9.78
N VAL A 79 8.39 -4.75 8.90
CA VAL A 79 9.48 -5.44 8.20
C VAL A 79 10.76 -4.62 8.32
N TYR A 80 11.82 -5.22 8.86
CA TYR A 80 13.12 -4.55 9.05
C TYR A 80 14.16 -4.94 8.00
N ASP A 81 13.93 -6.04 7.28
CA ASP A 81 14.88 -6.59 6.31
C ASP A 81 15.29 -5.52 5.28
N HIS A 82 16.60 -5.28 5.21
CA HIS A 82 17.16 -4.23 4.36
C HIS A 82 17.05 -4.58 2.88
N LYS A 83 17.25 -5.85 2.50
CA LYS A 83 17.21 -6.27 1.10
C LYS A 83 15.78 -6.15 0.55
N PHE A 84 14.79 -6.51 1.35
CA PHE A 84 13.38 -6.36 1.03
C PHE A 84 13.01 -4.89 0.82
N ARG A 85 13.40 -4.00 1.75
CA ARG A 85 13.16 -2.55 1.60
C ARG A 85 13.83 -1.95 0.37
N GLU A 86 15.08 -2.34 0.08
CA GLU A 86 15.78 -1.93 -1.15
C GLU A 86 15.05 -2.38 -2.42
N GLN A 87 14.45 -3.58 -2.43
CA GLN A 87 13.64 -4.03 -3.56
C GLN A 87 12.38 -3.20 -3.74
N LEU A 88 11.67 -2.90 -2.65
CA LEU A 88 10.51 -2.01 -2.70
C LEU A 88 10.87 -0.64 -3.28
N ILE A 89 12.02 -0.08 -2.90
CA ILE A 89 12.49 1.20 -3.43
C ILE A 89 12.76 1.13 -4.93
N LYS A 90 13.43 0.08 -5.39
CA LYS A 90 13.67 -0.15 -6.83
C LYS A 90 12.37 -0.26 -7.63
N LEU A 91 11.33 -0.82 -7.02
CA LEU A 91 10.00 -0.96 -7.62
C LEU A 91 9.19 0.35 -7.62
N GLY A 92 9.57 1.37 -6.85
CA GLY A 92 8.89 2.68 -6.84
C GLY A 92 8.43 3.18 -5.47
N MET A 93 8.74 2.48 -4.38
CA MET A 93 8.53 3.01 -3.02
C MET A 93 9.63 4.03 -2.64
N PHE A 94 9.37 4.88 -1.65
CA PHE A 94 10.34 5.83 -1.14
C PHE A 94 10.23 5.97 0.39
N TYR A 95 11.26 6.56 0.98
CA TYR A 95 11.28 6.89 2.41
C TYR A 95 10.58 8.24 2.67
N GLY A 96 9.87 8.34 3.79
CA GLY A 96 9.30 9.59 4.30
C GLY A 96 7.89 9.93 3.80
N LYS A 97 7.33 11.02 4.33
CA LYS A 97 6.04 11.57 3.89
C LYS A 97 6.27 12.49 2.71
N LYS A 98 5.68 12.18 1.55
CA LYS A 98 5.13 13.14 0.58
C LYS A 98 4.59 12.39 -0.64
N SER A 99 3.27 12.41 -0.73
CA SER A 99 2.43 11.85 -1.79
C SER A 99 2.79 12.31 -3.20
N SER A 100 3.53 13.41 -3.38
CA SER A 100 3.86 13.97 -4.70
C SER A 100 4.98 13.24 -5.45
N LEU A 101 5.73 12.34 -4.79
CA LEU A 101 6.88 11.64 -5.39
C LEU A 101 6.60 10.16 -5.68
N ILE A 102 5.34 9.73 -5.52
CA ILE A 102 4.90 8.38 -5.84
C ILE A 102 4.88 8.20 -7.36
N TYR A 103 5.28 7.02 -7.83
CA TYR A 103 5.08 6.59 -9.21
C TYR A 103 4.47 5.19 -9.22
N PRO A 104 3.69 4.82 -10.24
CA PRO A 104 3.35 3.43 -10.49
C PRO A 104 4.62 2.56 -10.56
N PRO A 105 4.48 1.23 -10.40
CA PRO A 105 5.62 0.34 -10.46
C PRO A 105 6.50 0.55 -11.69
N ARG A 106 7.82 0.58 -11.49
CA ARG A 106 8.81 0.78 -12.57
C ARG A 106 9.06 -0.46 -13.44
N SER A 107 8.52 -1.60 -13.04
CA SER A 107 8.58 -2.88 -13.76
C SER A 107 7.18 -3.28 -14.22
N SER A 108 7.04 -4.23 -15.15
CA SER A 108 5.73 -4.82 -15.45
C SER A 108 5.04 -5.33 -14.19
N TYR A 109 3.73 -5.11 -14.10
CA TYR A 109 2.92 -5.47 -12.94
C TYR A 109 1.49 -5.83 -13.36
N SER A 110 0.76 -6.54 -12.49
CA SER A 110 -0.69 -6.71 -12.64
C SER A 110 -1.37 -5.39 -12.26
N GLU A 111 -1.86 -4.66 -13.27
CA GLU A 111 -2.48 -3.34 -13.05
C GLU A 111 -3.73 -3.42 -12.17
N VAL A 112 -4.60 -4.41 -12.45
CA VAL A 112 -5.86 -4.59 -11.72
C VAL A 112 -5.59 -4.86 -10.24
N ASP A 113 -4.65 -5.76 -9.92
CA ASP A 113 -4.34 -6.10 -8.54
C ASP A 113 -3.63 -4.97 -7.82
N TYR A 114 -2.71 -4.27 -8.51
CA TYR A 114 -2.06 -3.08 -7.97
C TYR A 114 -3.07 -2.00 -7.60
N PHE A 115 -3.99 -1.65 -8.50
CA PHE A 115 -4.99 -0.63 -8.22
C PHE A 115 -6.03 -1.09 -7.20
N ARG A 116 -6.38 -2.38 -7.13
CA ARG A 116 -7.17 -2.92 -6.01
C ARG A 116 -6.50 -2.64 -4.67
N GLY A 117 -5.21 -2.94 -4.55
CA GLY A 117 -4.46 -2.66 -3.33
C GLY A 117 -4.40 -1.17 -3.01
N TYR A 118 -4.17 -0.33 -4.01
CA TYR A 118 -4.12 1.12 -3.84
C TYR A 118 -5.48 1.69 -3.40
N ILE A 119 -6.58 1.24 -4.00
CA ILE A 119 -7.96 1.65 -3.66
C ILE A 119 -8.31 1.22 -2.24
N ASP A 120 -7.95 0.00 -1.82
CA ASP A 120 -8.20 -0.47 -0.45
C ASP A 120 -7.42 0.36 0.60
N GLY A 121 -6.33 1.02 0.22
CA GLY A 121 -5.53 1.88 1.09
C GLY A 121 -5.94 3.36 1.10
N ASP A 122 -6.18 3.97 -0.08
CA ASP A 122 -6.42 5.42 -0.24
C ASP A 122 -7.53 5.71 -1.29
N GLY A 123 -8.54 4.84 -1.33
CA GLY A 123 -9.70 4.95 -2.22
C GLY A 123 -11.02 4.97 -1.47
N SER A 124 -12.11 4.96 -2.24
CA SER A 124 -13.45 4.75 -1.70
C SER A 124 -14.38 4.08 -2.70
N LEU A 125 -15.30 3.28 -2.18
CA LEU A 125 -16.40 2.64 -2.90
C LEU A 125 -17.69 3.15 -2.27
N GLY A 126 -18.62 3.64 -3.08
CA GLY A 126 -19.87 4.16 -2.56
C GLY A 126 -20.91 4.44 -3.63
N LEU A 127 -21.99 5.10 -3.19
CA LEU A 127 -23.03 5.63 -4.05
C LEU A 127 -23.00 7.16 -3.98
N THR A 128 -23.16 7.81 -5.13
CA THR A 128 -23.44 9.25 -5.19
C THR A 128 -24.83 9.55 -4.61
N SER A 129 -25.13 10.83 -4.36
CA SER A 129 -26.46 11.26 -3.90
C SER A 129 -27.60 10.85 -4.84
N ASN A 130 -27.29 10.64 -6.12
CA ASN A 130 -28.26 10.24 -7.15
C ASN A 130 -28.30 8.70 -7.35
N GLY A 131 -27.63 7.92 -6.50
CA GLY A 131 -27.63 6.45 -6.55
C GLY A 131 -26.65 5.83 -7.54
N PHE A 132 -25.80 6.60 -8.22
CA PHE A 132 -24.77 6.04 -9.09
C PHE A 132 -23.61 5.45 -8.27
N PRO A 133 -23.20 4.20 -8.51
CA PRO A 133 -22.03 3.64 -7.86
C PRO A 133 -20.76 4.29 -8.36
N TYR A 134 -19.76 4.39 -7.49
CA TYR A 134 -18.44 4.88 -7.85
C TYR A 134 -17.35 4.11 -7.11
N ILE A 135 -16.21 3.96 -7.77
CA ILE A 135 -14.93 3.61 -7.17
C ILE A 135 -14.01 4.81 -7.45
N SER A 136 -13.34 5.31 -6.42
CA SER A 136 -12.44 6.45 -6.54
C SER A 136 -11.08 6.15 -5.96
N VAL A 137 -10.04 6.72 -6.56
CA VAL A 137 -8.72 6.87 -5.96
C VAL A 137 -8.56 8.31 -5.51
N VAL A 138 -8.15 8.53 -4.26
CA VAL A 138 -7.76 9.85 -3.77
C VAL A 138 -6.23 9.91 -3.84
N THR A 139 -5.69 10.88 -4.58
CA THR A 139 -4.23 11.03 -4.66
C THR A 139 -3.87 12.45 -5.04
N SER A 140 -2.81 12.99 -4.44
CA SER A 140 -2.21 14.25 -4.87
C SER A 140 -1.10 14.03 -5.92
N CYS A 141 -0.92 12.80 -6.40
CA CYS A 141 0.10 12.44 -7.36
C CYS A 141 -0.50 12.32 -8.76
N GLU A 142 -0.10 13.21 -9.67
CA GLU A 142 -0.55 13.17 -11.08
C GLU A 142 -0.16 11.86 -11.78
N HIS A 143 1.01 11.29 -11.47
CA HIS A 143 1.46 10.04 -12.08
C HIS A 143 0.57 8.85 -11.70
N ILE A 144 0.12 8.77 -10.45
CA ILE A 144 -0.83 7.74 -10.01
C ILE A 144 -2.20 7.97 -10.64
N ALA A 145 -2.70 9.22 -10.65
CA ALA A 145 -3.98 9.56 -11.25
C ALA A 145 -4.03 9.17 -12.74
N HIS A 146 -3.01 9.57 -13.52
CA HIS A 146 -2.93 9.23 -14.94
C HIS A 146 -2.81 7.71 -15.16
N ALA A 147 -2.02 7.01 -14.34
CA ALA A 147 -1.90 5.56 -14.47
C ALA A 147 -3.22 4.84 -14.18
N TYR A 148 -3.99 5.31 -13.18
CA TYR A 148 -5.29 4.75 -12.86
C TYR A 148 -6.29 4.96 -14.00
N LEU A 149 -6.40 6.18 -14.52
CA LEU A 149 -7.28 6.49 -15.65
C LEU A 149 -6.92 5.67 -16.89
N ASN A 150 -5.63 5.57 -17.22
CA ASN A 150 -5.17 4.79 -18.36
C ASN A 150 -5.45 3.29 -18.19
N SER A 151 -5.31 2.75 -16.97
CA SER A 151 -5.64 1.36 -16.67
C SER A 151 -7.14 1.11 -16.85
N PHE A 152 -7.98 2.03 -16.38
CA PHE A 152 -9.42 1.95 -16.52
C PHE A 152 -9.86 2.03 -18.00
N ILE A 153 -9.29 2.95 -18.78
CA ILE A 153 -9.57 3.05 -20.22
C ILE A 153 -9.23 1.75 -20.93
N ARG A 154 -8.06 1.15 -20.67
CA ARG A 154 -7.68 -0.15 -21.25
C ARG A 154 -8.68 -1.25 -20.91
N LEU A 155 -9.26 -1.26 -19.72
CA LEU A 155 -10.27 -2.25 -19.33
C LEU A 155 -11.60 -2.07 -20.06
N LEU A 156 -11.91 -0.86 -20.54
CA LEU A 156 -13.11 -0.59 -21.32
C LEU A 156 -12.94 -0.89 -22.82
N GLU A 157 -11.71 -0.94 -23.30
CA GLU A 157 -11.37 -1.21 -24.71
C GLU A 157 -11.17 -2.71 -25.02
N ASN A 158 -11.14 -3.58 -23.99
CA ASN A 158 -11.03 -5.04 -24.12
C ASN A 158 -12.35 -5.74 -23.81
#